data_AF-A0A355ABM2-F1
#
_entry.id   AF-A0A355ABM2-F1
#
_cell.length_a   1.000
_cell.length_b   1.000
_cell.length_c   1.000
_cell.angle_alpha   90.00
_cell.angle_beta   90.00
_cell.angle_gamma   90.00
#
_symmetry.space_group_name_H-M   'P 1'
#
loop_
_entity.id
_entity.type
_entity.pdbx_description
1 polymer ?
#
loop_
_entity_poly.entity_id
_entity_poly.type
_entity_poly.pdbx_seq_one_letter_code
_entity_poly.pdbx_strand_id
1 'polypeptide(L)' 'MKNFFFSTRLTAILFFVFATTMGIATFIENDYGTQSSKALVYNAWWFELIMLIFVVNF' A
#
# COMPACT_ATOMS: atom_id res chain seq x y z
N MET A 1 -19.96 -22.24 -3.40
CA MET A 1 -19.36 -21.45 -2.30
C MET A 1 -17.91 -21.13 -2.67
N LYS A 2 -17.61 -19.90 -3.11
CA LYS A 2 -16.26 -19.51 -3.54
C LYS A 2 -15.56 -18.83 -2.36
N ASN A 3 -14.51 -19.48 -1.87
CA ASN A 3 -13.60 -18.99 -0.84
C ASN A 3 -12.84 -17.75 -1.37
N PHE A 4 -13.47 -16.57 -1.27
CA PHE A 4 -12.88 -15.29 -1.68
C PHE A 4 -12.02 -14.64 -0.59
N PHE A 5 -12.13 -15.12 0.66
CA PHE A 5 -11.58 -14.43 1.83
C PHE A 5 -10.09 -14.70 2.11
N PHE A 6 -9.48 -15.71 1.49
CA PHE A 6 -8.04 -15.94 1.53
C PHE A 6 -7.61 -16.51 0.19
N SER A 7 -7.05 -15.67 -0.66
CA SER A 7 -6.71 -16.07 -2.02
C SER A 7 -5.46 -15.34 -2.45
N THR A 8 -4.48 -16.07 -2.98
CA THR A 8 -3.26 -15.54 -3.62
C THR A 8 -3.55 -14.43 -4.64
N ARG A 9 -4.77 -14.38 -5.17
CA ARG A 9 -5.30 -13.31 -6.04
C ARG A 9 -5.43 -11.96 -5.33
N LEU A 10 -5.94 -11.93 -4.10
CA LEU A 10 -6.07 -10.70 -3.31
C LEU A 10 -4.69 -10.19 -2.91
N THR A 11 -3.79 -11.09 -2.48
CA THR A 11 -2.38 -10.77 -2.21
C THR A 11 -1.68 -10.18 -3.43
N ALA A 12 -1.93 -10.74 -4.63
CA ALA A 12 -1.36 -10.18 -5.87
C ALA A 12 -1.84 -8.75 -6.15
N ILE A 13 -3.13 -8.47 -5.98
CA ILE A 13 -3.69 -7.12 -6.14
C ILE A 13 -3.08 -6.16 -5.12
N LEU A 14 -2.99 -6.59 -3.85
CA LEU A 14 -2.35 -5.82 -2.78
C LEU A 14 -0.89 -5.50 -3.09
N PHE A 15 -0.13 -6.45 -3.64
CA PHE A 15 1.25 -6.21 -4.09
C PHE A 15 1.34 -5.17 -5.21
N PHE A 16 0.43 -5.20 -6.18
CA PHE A 16 0.38 -4.18 -7.24
C PHE A 16 0.08 -2.79 -6.66
N VAL A 17 -0.93 -2.68 -5.79
CA VAL A 17 -1.28 -1.42 -5.13
C VAL A 17 -0.10 -0.90 -4.29
N PHE A 18 0.57 -1.78 -3.55
CA PHE A 18 1.75 -1.43 -2.77
C PHE A 18 2.87 -0.93 -3.68
N ALA A 19 3.22 -1.64 -4.75
CA ALA A 19 4.26 -1.24 -5.69
C ALA A 19 3.97 0.11 -6.36
N THR A 20 2.73 0.35 -6.80
CA THR A 20 2.32 1.65 -7.36
C THR A 20 2.42 2.76 -6.32
N THR A 21 2.01 2.50 -5.08
CA THR A 21 2.11 3.46 -3.97
C THR A 21 3.56 3.84 -3.68
N MET A 22 4.47 2.87 -3.65
CA MET A 22 5.89 3.11 -3.44
C MET A 22 6.50 3.96 -4.56
N GLY A 23 6.11 3.70 -5.81
CA GLY A 23 6.51 4.51 -6.97
C GLY A 23 6.07 5.97 -6.82
N ILE A 24 4.79 6.20 -6.52
CA ILE A 24 4.24 7.55 -6.29
C ILE A 24 4.96 8.23 -5.11
N ALA A 25 5.18 7.51 -4.00
CA ALA A 25 5.89 8.04 -2.83
C ALA A 25 7.31 8.53 -3.17
N THR A 26 7.98 7.88 -4.13
CA THR A 26 9.32 8.25 -4.60
C THR A 26 9.30 9.55 -5.39
N PHE A 27 8.32 9.73 -6.28
CA PHE A 27 8.14 10.99 -7.00
C PHE A 27 7.74 12.14 -6.05
N ILE A 28 6.82 11.87 -5.11
CA ILE A 28 6.43 12.85 -4.09
C ILE A 28 7.64 13.27 -3.25
N GLU A 29 8.50 12.33 -2.88
CA GLU A 29 9.73 12.63 -2.16
C GLU A 29 10.71 13.49 -2.98
N ASN A 30 10.83 13.23 -4.28
CA ASN A 30 11.68 14.01 -5.17
C ASN A 30 11.20 15.46 -5.32
N ASP A 31 9.88 15.65 -5.50
CA ASP A 31 9.28 16.95 -5.81
C ASP A 31 9.00 17.79 -4.55
N TYR A 32 8.56 17.15 -3.46
CA TYR A 32 8.05 17.82 -2.24
C TYR A 32 8.85 17.49 -0.98
N GLY A 33 9.91 16.69 -1.11
CA GLY A 33 10.80 16.29 -0.02
C GLY A 33 10.25 15.15 0.85
N THR A 34 11.15 14.61 1.68
CA THR A 34 10.90 13.44 2.52
C THR A 34 9.78 13.65 3.56
N GLN A 35 9.61 14.86 4.10
CA GLN A 35 8.53 15.13 5.07
C GLN A 35 7.14 14.98 4.44
N SER A 36 6.96 15.50 3.23
CA SER A 36 5.69 15.42 2.49
C SER A 36 5.35 13.98 2.12
N SER A 37 6.33 13.21 1.64
CA SER A 37 6.15 11.78 1.32
C SER A 37 5.77 10.96 2.56
N LYS A 38 6.39 11.24 3.71
CA LYS A 38 6.02 10.62 5.00
C LYS A 38 4.60 10.96 5.44
N ALA A 39 4.19 12.21 5.37
CA ALA A 39 2.85 12.61 5.80
C ALA A 39 1.74 12.06 4.88
N LEU A 40 1.98 12.04 3.57
CA LEU A 40 0.96 11.70 2.58
C LEU A 40 0.83 10.20 2.30
N VAL A 41 1.92 9.44 2.46
CA VAL A 41 1.94 8.00 2.18
C VAL A 41 2.20 7.22 3.46
N TYR A 42 3.38 7.33 4.05
CA TYR A 42 3.80 6.40 5.11
C TYR A 42 3.01 6.52 6.42
N ASN A 43 2.65 7.73 6.83
CA ASN A 43 1.87 8.02 8.04
C ASN A 43 0.38 8.24 7.72
N ALA A 44 -0.05 7.96 6.50
CA ALA A 44 -1.43 8.14 6.12
C ALA A 44 -2.27 6.93 6.51
N TRP A 45 -3.43 7.19 7.11
CA TRP A 45 -4.34 6.16 7.61
C TRP A 45 -4.72 5.11 6.54
N TRP A 46 -4.81 5.51 5.28
CA TRP A 46 -5.17 4.62 4.17
C TRP A 46 -4.04 3.63 3.86
N PHE A 47 -2.78 4.05 4.01
CA PHE A 47 -1.62 3.19 3.80
C PHE A 47 -1.44 2.21 4.96
N GLU A 48 -1.65 2.67 6.19
CA GLU A 48 -1.71 1.80 7.37
C GLU A 48 -2.79 0.72 7.21
N LEU A 49 -3.96 1.07 6.67
CA LEU A 49 -5.05 0.13 6.43
C LEU A 49 -4.66 -0.91 5.35
N ILE A 50 -4.01 -0.49 4.26
CA ILE A 50 -3.47 -1.41 3.25
C ILE A 50 -2.48 -2.39 3.88
N MET A 51 -1.56 -1.90 4.73
CA MET A 51 -0.58 -2.74 5.43
C MET A 51 -1.25 -3.74 6.38
N LEU A 52 -2.29 -3.32 7.11
CA LEU A 52 -3.07 -4.23 7.97
C LEU A 52 -3.77 -5.33 7.16
N ILE A 53 -4.42 -4.96 6.05
CA ILE A 53 -5.06 -5.94 5.15
C ILE A 53 -4.00 -6.89 4.57
N PHE A 54 -2.81 -6.37 4.26
CA PHE A 54 -1.70 -7.16 3.74
C PHE A 54 -1.27 -8.24 4.73
N VAL A 55 -1.06 -7.86 6.00
CA VAL A 55 -0.68 -8.79 7.08
C VAL A 55 -1.77 -9.81 7.37
N VAL A 56 -3.05 -9.41 7.32
CA VAL A 56 -4.17 -10.33 7.55
C VAL A 56 -4.34 -11.31 6.37
N ASN A 57 -3.94 -10.94 5.16
CA ASN A 57 -4.08 -11.79 3.95
C ASN A 57 -2.89 -12.72 3.68
N PHE A 58 -1.75 -12.50 4.34
CA PHE A 58 -0.52 -13.27 4.16
C PHE A 58 -0.39 -14.32 5.25
#